data_AF-A0A0F9HPY2-F1
#
_entry.id   AF-A0A0F9HPY2-F1
#
_cell.length_a   1.000
_cell.length_b   1.000
_cell.length_c   1.000
_cell.angle_alpha   90.00
_cell.angle_beta   90.00
_cell.angle_gamma   90.00
#
_symmetry.space_group_name_H-M   'P 1'
#
loop_
_entity.id
_entity.type
_entity.pdbx_description
1 polymer ?
#
loop_
_entity_poly.entity_id
_entity_poly.type
_entity_poly.pdbx_seq_one_letter_code
_entity_poly.pdbx_strand_id
1 'polypeptide(L)'
;MAIVTMSTRERFFSHVEKTDRCWLWTAYKDKDGYGVFHFVRRRQGIRKRLRAHRWSYEHHFGPIPKGYLIDHICRTSACVRPTHLRVVTPRENTILNSHSWQAHNAAKTHCKRGHPLTGANVRIHHRKDRPGCIERHCRKCGAARVRALRAARG
;
A
#
# COMPACT_ATOMS: atom_id res chain seq x y z
N MET A 1 -23.48 1.32 -42.59
CA MET A 1 -22.34 1.77 -41.77
C MET A 1 -22.32 0.96 -40.48
N ALA A 2 -21.31 0.11 -40.25
CA ALA A 2 -21.20 -0.63 -38.99
C ALA A 2 -20.79 0.34 -37.87
N ILE A 3 -21.61 0.45 -36.82
CA ILE A 3 -21.24 1.19 -35.61
C ILE A 3 -20.12 0.41 -34.93
N VAL A 4 -18.87 0.82 -35.15
CA VAL A 4 -17.71 0.26 -34.45
C VAL A 4 -17.81 0.69 -33.00
N THR A 5 -18.35 -0.17 -32.14
CA THR A 5 -18.41 0.08 -30.71
C THR A 5 -17.02 -0.10 -30.11
N MET A 6 -16.40 1.01 -29.65
CA MET A 6 -15.09 0.97 -28.97
C MET A 6 -15.05 -0.14 -27.91
N SER A 7 -13.96 -0.89 -27.91
CA SER A 7 -13.68 -1.89 -26.88
C SER A 7 -13.51 -1.20 -25.51
N THR A 8 -13.66 -1.98 -24.44
CA THR A 8 -13.41 -1.47 -23.08
C THR A 8 -11.98 -0.93 -22.93
N ARG A 9 -11.01 -1.58 -23.59
CA ARG A 9 -9.60 -1.17 -23.58
C ARG A 9 -9.41 0.18 -24.25
N GLU A 10 -9.95 0.37 -25.46
CA GLU A 10 -9.80 1.62 -26.19
C GLU A 10 -10.44 2.79 -25.43
N ARG A 11 -11.63 2.59 -24.86
CA ARG A 11 -12.29 3.61 -24.03
C ARG A 11 -11.55 3.88 -22.72
N PHE A 12 -10.82 2.91 -22.18
CA PHE A 12 -9.96 3.18 -21.02
C PHE A 12 -8.85 4.14 -21.43
N PHE A 13 -8.09 3.81 -22.48
CA PHE A 13 -6.94 4.59 -22.90
C PHE A 13 -7.31 5.95 -23.51
N SER A 14 -8.53 6.14 -24.00
CA SER A 14 -9.03 7.47 -24.42
C SER A 14 -9.15 8.47 -23.26
N HIS A 15 -9.10 8.01 -22.01
CA HIS A 15 -9.11 8.84 -20.80
C HIS A 15 -7.77 8.83 -20.06
N VAL A 16 -6.69 8.46 -20.76
CA VAL A 16 -5.34 8.41 -20.20
C VAL A 16 -4.44 9.37 -20.93
N GLU A 17 -4.00 10.40 -20.22
CA GLU A 17 -2.94 11.29 -20.68
C GLU A 17 -1.59 10.71 -20.27
N LYS A 18 -0.74 10.36 -21.24
CA LYS A 18 0.58 9.81 -20.97
C LYS A 18 1.60 10.94 -20.94
N THR A 19 2.21 11.16 -19.77
CA THR A 19 3.40 11.99 -19.62
C THR A 19 4.63 11.10 -19.43
N ASP A 20 5.82 11.70 -19.46
CA ASP A 20 7.08 10.98 -19.24
C ASP A 20 7.11 10.29 -17.88
N ARG A 21 6.54 10.94 -16.86
CA ARG A 21 6.48 10.43 -15.49
C ARG A 21 5.29 9.52 -15.28
N CYS A 22 4.06 10.00 -15.48
CA CYS A 22 2.84 9.29 -15.09
C CYS A 22 1.87 9.11 -16.25
N TRP A 23 0.96 8.14 -16.15
CA TRP A 23 -0.20 8.05 -17.04
C TRP A 23 -1.41 8.52 -16.25
N LEU A 24 -1.87 9.74 -16.50
CA LEU A 24 -2.87 10.42 -15.69
C LEU A 24 -4.28 10.11 -16.18
N TRP A 25 -5.16 9.78 -15.24
CA TRP A 25 -6.59 9.60 -15.51
C TRP A 25 -7.29 10.95 -15.65
N THR A 26 -7.83 11.22 -16.85
CA THR A 26 -8.46 12.50 -17.18
C THR A 26 -9.96 12.53 -16.94
N ALA A 27 -10.62 11.37 -16.84
CA ALA A 27 -12.05 11.29 -16.52
C ALA A 27 -12.34 11.44 -15.01
N TYR A 28 -13.55 11.06 -14.58
CA TYR A 28 -14.03 11.19 -13.20
C TYR A 28 -13.07 10.58 -12.18
N LYS A 29 -12.85 11.33 -11.10
CA LYS A 29 -12.05 10.97 -9.93
C LYS A 29 -12.93 11.07 -8.70
N ASP A 30 -12.73 10.18 -7.72
CA ASP A 30 -13.44 10.28 -6.45
C ASP A 30 -12.87 11.42 -5.56
N LYS A 31 -13.48 11.62 -4.39
CA LYS A 31 -13.08 12.64 -3.41
C LYS A 31 -11.62 12.51 -2.93
N ASP A 32 -11.04 11.32 -3.05
CA ASP A 32 -9.66 11.02 -2.62
C ASP A 32 -8.69 11.08 -3.83
N GLY A 33 -9.18 11.53 -5.00
CA GLY A 33 -8.40 11.73 -6.22
C GLY A 33 -8.17 10.47 -7.06
N TYR A 34 -8.78 9.33 -6.72
CA TYR A 34 -8.62 8.10 -7.50
C TYR A 34 -9.51 8.11 -8.73
N GLY A 35 -8.92 7.82 -9.88
CA GLY A 35 -9.66 7.63 -11.12
C GLY A 35 -10.70 6.50 -11.00
N VAL A 36 -11.87 6.71 -11.56
CA VAL A 36 -12.97 5.73 -11.59
C VAL A 36 -13.30 5.38 -13.03
N PHE A 37 -13.33 4.08 -13.31
CA PHE A 37 -13.65 3.54 -14.62
C PHE A 37 -14.91 2.68 -14.54
N HIS A 38 -15.93 3.10 -15.28
CA HIS A 38 -17.17 2.34 -15.47
C HIS A 38 -17.04 1.52 -16.74
N PHE A 39 -17.26 0.21 -16.77
CA PHE A 39 -17.24 -0.61 -17.99
C PHE A 39 -18.35 -1.66 -18.03
N VAL A 40 -18.77 -2.04 -19.23
CA VAL A 40 -19.80 -3.06 -19.45
C VAL A 40 -19.14 -4.38 -19.82
N ARG A 41 -19.44 -5.47 -19.10
CA ARG A 41 -19.11 -6.82 -19.60
C ARG A 41 -20.17 -7.20 -20.63
N ARG A 42 -19.80 -7.23 -21.91
CA ARG A 42 -20.70 -7.53 -23.06
C ARG A 42 -21.59 -8.77 -22.84
N ARG A 43 -21.07 -9.79 -22.16
CA ARG A 43 -21.78 -11.06 -21.89
C ARG A 43 -22.85 -11.00 -20.80
N GLN A 44 -22.94 -9.90 -20.04
CA GLN A 44 -23.81 -9.82 -18.85
C GLN A 44 -24.68 -8.57 -18.82
N GLY A 45 -24.48 -7.58 -19.71
CA GLY A 45 -25.21 -6.30 -19.67
C GLY A 45 -24.93 -5.42 -18.43
N ILE A 46 -24.23 -5.95 -17.43
CA ILE A 46 -23.95 -5.29 -16.16
C ILE A 46 -22.85 -4.24 -16.35
N ARG A 47 -23.17 -2.98 -16.00
CA ARG A 47 -22.21 -1.90 -15.79
C ARG A 47 -21.46 -2.16 -14.48
N LYS A 48 -20.16 -2.41 -14.56
CA LYS A 48 -19.26 -2.48 -13.41
C LYS A 48 -18.53 -1.16 -13.22
N ARG A 49 -18.37 -0.74 -11.97
CA ARG A 49 -17.51 0.38 -11.57
C ARG A 49 -16.28 -0.17 -10.88
N LEU A 50 -15.09 0.27 -11.30
CA LEU A 50 -13.81 -0.08 -10.67
C LEU A 50 -12.92 1.16 -10.57
N ARG A 51 -11.93 1.14 -9.68
CA ARG A 51 -10.85 2.14 -9.71
C ARG A 51 -10.01 1.95 -10.97
N ALA A 52 -9.71 3.04 -11.67
CA ALA A 52 -9.02 3.03 -12.95
C ALA A 52 -7.62 2.39 -12.86
N HIS A 53 -6.87 2.66 -11.78
CA HIS A 53 -5.57 2.05 -11.56
C HIS A 53 -5.67 0.52 -11.35
N ARG A 54 -6.71 0.04 -10.66
CA ARG A 54 -6.92 -1.41 -10.47
C ARG A 54 -7.22 -2.08 -11.80
N TRP A 55 -8.03 -1.44 -12.65
CA TRP A 55 -8.33 -1.95 -13.99
C TRP A 55 -7.06 -2.02 -14.82
N SER A 56 -6.24 -0.97 -14.79
CA SER A 56 -4.96 -0.93 -15.50
C SER A 56 -4.02 -2.04 -15.04
N TYR A 57 -3.88 -2.26 -13.72
CA TYR A 57 -3.09 -3.36 -13.19
C TYR A 57 -3.60 -4.71 -13.70
N GLU A 58 -4.90 -4.98 -13.53
CA GLU A 58 -5.51 -6.26 -13.92
C GLU A 58 -5.40 -6.53 -15.42
N HIS A 59 -5.50 -5.47 -16.24
CA HIS A 59 -5.36 -5.57 -17.69
C HIS A 59 -3.94 -5.94 -18.14
N HIS A 60 -2.90 -5.53 -17.43
CA HIS A 60 -1.50 -5.78 -17.84
C HIS A 60 -0.84 -6.96 -17.13
N PHE A 61 -1.19 -7.22 -15.86
CA PHE A 61 -0.53 -8.23 -15.03
C PHE A 61 -1.47 -9.34 -14.57
N GLY A 62 -2.77 -9.24 -14.86
CA GLY A 62 -3.76 -10.22 -14.41
C GLY A 62 -4.36 -9.90 -13.03
N PRO A 63 -5.20 -10.81 -12.51
CA PRO A 63 -6.08 -10.53 -11.38
C PRO A 63 -5.32 -10.16 -10.10
N ILE A 64 -5.83 -9.17 -9.37
CA ILE A 64 -5.30 -8.81 -8.06
C ILE A 64 -5.68 -9.93 -7.07
N PRO A 65 -4.72 -10.55 -6.35
CA PRO A 65 -5.02 -11.60 -5.39
C PRO A 65 -6.01 -11.15 -4.32
N LYS A 66 -6.87 -12.07 -3.86
CA LYS A 66 -7.87 -11.78 -2.82
C LYS A 66 -7.17 -11.31 -1.53
N GLY A 67 -7.68 -10.21 -0.95
CA GLY A 67 -7.12 -9.62 0.27
C GLY A 67 -5.97 -8.65 0.05
N TYR A 68 -5.52 -8.45 -1.19
CA TYR A 68 -4.47 -7.48 -1.52
C TYR A 68 -5.03 -6.16 -2.07
N LEU A 69 -4.23 -5.10 -1.90
CA LEU A 69 -4.48 -3.74 -2.36
C LEU A 69 -3.50 -3.37 -3.47
N ILE A 70 -3.84 -2.32 -4.22
CA ILE A 70 -2.91 -1.68 -5.15
C ILE A 70 -2.47 -0.35 -4.56
N ASP A 71 -1.16 -0.16 -4.50
CA ASP A 71 -0.51 1.07 -4.03
C ASP A 71 0.23 1.77 -5.17
N HIS A 72 0.21 3.10 -5.15
CA HIS A 72 0.94 3.95 -6.08
C HIS A 72 2.34 4.22 -5.57
N ILE A 73 3.33 3.64 -6.23
CA ILE A 73 4.75 3.91 -5.95
C ILE A 73 5.05 5.40 -6.18
N CYS A 74 4.45 5.98 -7.22
CA CYS A 74 4.62 7.38 -7.62
C CYS A 74 3.82 8.40 -6.80
N ARG A 75 3.06 7.97 -5.77
CA ARG A 75 2.24 8.84 -4.90
C ARG A 75 1.23 9.75 -5.63
N THR A 76 0.87 9.39 -6.87
CA THR A 76 -0.10 10.13 -7.68
C THR A 76 -1.39 9.31 -7.81
N SER A 77 -2.44 9.64 -7.07
CA SER A 77 -3.70 8.87 -7.01
C SER A 77 -4.39 8.69 -8.37
N ALA A 78 -4.22 9.66 -9.28
CA ALA A 78 -4.76 9.62 -10.64
C ALA A 78 -3.92 8.80 -11.62
N CYS A 79 -2.74 8.30 -11.22
CA CYS A 79 -1.86 7.56 -12.11
C CYS A 79 -2.40 6.14 -12.36
N VAL A 80 -2.38 5.73 -13.63
CA VAL A 80 -2.78 4.39 -14.08
C VAL A 80 -1.65 3.65 -14.79
N ARG A 81 -0.41 4.16 -14.77
CA ARG A 81 0.74 3.51 -15.40
C ARG A 81 1.01 2.18 -14.69
N PRO A 82 0.97 1.02 -15.38
CA PRO A 82 1.08 -0.29 -14.72
C PRO A 82 2.36 -0.44 -13.89
N THR A 83 3.50 0.05 -14.39
CA THR A 83 4.79 0.00 -13.68
C THR A 83 4.87 0.88 -12.43
N HIS A 84 3.89 1.78 -12.23
CA HIS A 84 3.79 2.62 -11.03
C HIS A 84 2.87 2.02 -9.96
N LEU A 85 2.32 0.85 -10.21
CA LEU A 85 1.38 0.15 -9.36
C LEU A 85 2.04 -1.11 -8.79
N ARG A 86 1.85 -1.34 -7.49
CA ARG A 86 2.30 -2.57 -6.83
C ARG A 86 1.18 -3.20 -6.02
N VAL A 87 1.21 -4.51 -5.94
CA VAL A 87 0.36 -5.30 -5.06
C VAL A 87 0.96 -5.27 -3.65
N VAL A 88 0.16 -4.90 -2.67
CA VAL A 88 0.56 -4.82 -1.26
C VAL A 88 -0.52 -5.42 -0.36
N THR A 89 -0.11 -5.94 0.78
CA THR A 89 -1.04 -6.31 1.85
C THR A 89 -1.64 -5.05 2.50
N PRO A 90 -2.81 -5.15 3.16
CA PRO A 90 -3.39 -4.02 3.91
C PRO A 90 -2.43 -3.46 4.99
N ARG A 91 -1.64 -4.35 5.61
CA ARG A 91 -0.64 -3.99 6.61
C ARG A 91 0.49 -3.17 5.98
N GLU A 92 1.05 -3.60 4.86
CA GLU A 92 2.09 -2.86 4.15
C GLU A 92 1.58 -1.51 3.66
N ASN A 93 0.39 -1.47 3.05
CA ASN A 93 -0.24 -0.22 2.63
C ASN A 93 -0.35 0.78 3.79
N THR A 94 -0.76 0.30 4.97
CA THR A 94 -0.89 1.14 6.16
C THR A 94 0.48 1.64 6.65
N ILE A 95 1.47 0.76 6.73
CA ILE A 95 2.82 1.12 7.18
C ILE A 95 3.47 2.14 6.24
N LEU A 96 3.25 2.02 4.93
CA LEU A 96 3.88 2.84 3.90
C LEU A 96 3.18 4.19 3.67
N ASN A 97 1.88 4.28 3.98
CA ASN A 97 1.04 5.43 3.59
C ASN A 97 0.42 6.18 4.77
N SER A 98 0.47 5.64 5.99
CA SER A 98 -0.08 6.30 7.18
C SER A 98 0.95 7.19 7.85
N HIS A 99 0.53 8.39 8.25
CA HIS A 99 1.30 9.30 9.11
C HIS A 99 1.09 9.05 10.61
N SER A 100 0.46 7.94 10.97
CA SER A 100 0.24 7.60 12.37
C SER A 100 1.55 7.22 13.06
N TRP A 101 1.70 7.60 14.33
CA TRP A 101 2.83 7.19 15.18
C TRP A 101 3.00 5.67 15.21
N GLN A 102 1.89 4.92 15.14
CA GLN A 102 1.86 3.47 15.07
C GLN A 102 2.53 2.95 13.80
N ALA A 103 2.18 3.51 12.63
CA ALA A 103 2.81 3.16 11.36
C ALA A 103 4.31 3.48 11.35
N HIS A 104 4.68 4.68 11.84
CA HIS A 104 6.09 5.06 11.98
C HIS A 104 6.86 4.08 12.89
N ASN A 105 6.28 3.66 14.02
CA ASN A 105 6.92 2.67 14.90
C ASN A 105 6.99 1.26 14.30
N ALA A 106 5.99 0.86 13.55
CA ALA A 106 5.99 -0.42 12.84
C ALA A 106 7.05 -0.45 11.74
N ALA A 107 7.27 0.67 11.05
CA ALA A 107 8.26 0.82 9.99
C ALA A 107 9.72 0.78 10.49
N LYS A 108 9.97 1.08 11.78
CA LYS A 108 11.34 1.12 12.34
C LYS A 108 12.08 -0.20 12.12
N THR A 109 13.23 -0.13 11.45
CA THR A 109 14.15 -1.25 11.25
C THR A 109 15.20 -1.33 12.36
N HIS A 110 15.50 -0.21 13.01
CA HIS A 110 16.49 -0.09 14.08
C HIS A 110 15.91 0.63 15.30
N CYS A 111 16.46 0.33 16.48
CA CYS A 111 16.14 1.04 17.71
C CYS A 111 16.88 2.39 17.77
N LYS A 112 16.56 3.23 18.75
CA LYS A 112 17.20 4.54 18.96
C LYS A 112 18.74 4.52 19.14
N ARG A 113 19.33 3.33 19.33
CA ARG A 113 20.79 3.12 19.44
C ARG A 113 21.38 2.37 18.24
N GLY A 114 20.65 2.29 17.13
CA GLY A 114 21.12 1.63 15.91
C GLY A 114 21.11 0.10 15.93
N HIS A 115 20.52 -0.55 16.94
CA HIS A 115 20.42 -2.01 16.94
C HIS A 115 19.25 -2.50 16.09
N PRO A 116 19.39 -3.58 15.30
CA PRO A 116 18.34 -4.08 14.42
C PRO A 116 17.11 -4.56 15.21
N LEU A 117 15.91 -4.15 14.81
CA LEU A 117 14.63 -4.57 15.40
C LEU A 117 14.03 -5.75 14.63
N THR A 118 14.84 -6.79 14.44
CA THR A 118 14.48 -8.04 13.76
C THR A 118 14.99 -9.26 14.52
N GLY A 119 14.40 -10.42 14.23
CA GLY A 119 14.85 -11.74 14.72
C GLY A 119 15.08 -11.81 16.23
N ALA A 120 16.19 -12.45 16.61
CA ALA A 120 16.55 -12.68 18.01
C ALA A 120 16.79 -11.40 18.84
N ASN A 121 17.00 -10.24 18.21
CA ASN A 121 17.22 -8.97 18.93
C ASN A 121 15.91 -8.28 19.37
N VAL A 122 14.75 -8.85 19.03
CA VAL A 122 13.45 -8.33 19.44
C VAL A 122 12.87 -9.16 20.58
N ARG A 123 12.35 -8.46 21.59
CA ARG A 123 11.43 -9.00 22.57
C ARG A 123 10.07 -8.35 22.36
N ILE A 124 9.04 -9.16 22.17
CA ILE A 124 7.67 -8.69 21.98
C ILE A 124 7.06 -8.51 23.36
N HIS A 125 6.53 -7.33 23.64
CA HIS A 125 5.80 -7.02 24.86
C HIS A 125 4.33 -6.77 24.51
N HIS A 126 3.43 -7.56 25.09
CA HIS A 126 1.99 -7.40 24.91
C HIS A 126 1.46 -6.39 25.93
N ARG A 127 0.74 -5.38 25.46
CA ARG A 127 0.13 -4.37 26.31
C ARG A 127 -1.06 -4.97 27.07
N LYS A 128 -1.06 -4.83 28.39
CA LYS A 128 -2.17 -5.31 29.25
C LYS A 128 -3.42 -4.42 29.12
N ASP A 129 -3.23 -3.12 28.95
CA ASP A 129 -4.27 -2.10 28.78
C ASP A 129 -4.94 -2.13 27.40
N ARG A 130 -4.25 -2.69 26.40
CA ARG A 130 -4.73 -2.73 25.01
C ARG A 130 -4.44 -4.10 24.39
N PRO A 131 -5.36 -5.07 24.54
CA PRO A 131 -5.22 -6.40 23.96
C PRO A 131 -4.94 -6.34 22.45
N GLY A 132 -3.99 -7.16 21.98
CA GLY A 132 -3.54 -7.16 20.58
C GLY A 132 -2.50 -6.09 20.23
N CYS A 133 -2.28 -5.08 21.07
CA CYS A 133 -1.19 -4.12 20.87
C CYS A 133 0.14 -4.70 21.35
N ILE A 134 1.13 -4.69 20.46
CA ILE A 134 2.49 -5.18 20.75
C ILE A 134 3.51 -4.05 20.67
N GLU A 135 4.52 -4.13 21.53
CA GLU A 135 5.70 -3.29 21.50
C GLU A 135 6.95 -4.13 21.23
N ARG A 136 7.85 -3.61 20.38
CA ARG A 136 9.14 -4.24 20.10
C ARG A 136 10.21 -3.63 21.00
N HIS A 137 10.74 -4.43 21.92
CA HIS A 137 11.83 -4.02 22.81
C HIS A 137 13.15 -4.59 22.31
N CYS A 138 14.17 -3.74 22.20
CA CYS A 138 15.50 -4.14 21.78
C CYS A 138 16.22 -4.93 22.89
N ARG A 139 16.60 -6.19 22.62
CA ARG A 139 17.27 -7.05 23.60
C ARG A 139 18.66 -6.54 23.97
N LYS A 140 19.47 -6.09 22.99
CA LYS A 140 20.78 -5.46 23.25
C LYS A 140 20.68 -4.26 24.21
N CYS A 141 19.72 -3.36 23.98
CA CYS A 141 19.46 -2.24 24.90
C CYS A 141 19.02 -2.71 26.29
N GLY A 142 18.20 -3.77 26.36
CA GLY A 142 17.78 -4.36 27.63
C GLY A 142 18.95 -4.92 28.43
N ALA A 143 19.84 -5.68 27.78
CA ALA A 143 21.03 -6.25 28.39
C ALA A 143 21.98 -5.17 28.91
N ALA A 144 22.22 -4.11 28.12
CA ALA A 144 23.05 -2.98 28.54
C ALA A 144 22.49 -2.29 29.81
N ARG A 145 21.16 -2.10 29.88
CA ARG A 145 20.50 -1.54 31.07
C ARG A 145 20.71 -2.41 32.31
N VAL A 146 20.53 -3.73 32.17
CA VAL A 146 20.70 -4.67 33.29
C VAL A 146 22.16 -4.68 33.78
N ARG A 147 23.13 -4.67 32.86
CA ARG A 147 24.56 -4.58 33.20
C ARG A 147 24.86 -3.31 34.00
N ALA A 148 24.39 -2.15 33.55
CA ALA A 148 24.57 -0.88 34.24
C ALA A 148 23.95 -0.88 35.65
N LEU A 149 22.74 -1.43 35.81
CA LEU A 149 22.08 -1.53 37.12
C LEU A 149 22.83 -2.43 38.11
N ARG A 150 23.46 -3.52 37.63
CA ARG A 150 24.27 -4.41 38.48
C ARG A 150 25.57 -3.74 38.92
N ALA A 151 26.22 -3.01 38.02
CA ALA A 151 27.45 -2.28 38.32
C ALA A 151 27.23 -1.14 39.33
N ALA A 152 26.02 -0.58 39.44
CA ALA A 152 25.70 0.47 40.40
C ALA A 152 25.31 -0.05 41.81
N ARG A 153 25.23 -1.37 42.00
CA ARG A 153 24.78 -2.01 43.25
C ARG A 153 25.89 -2.76 44.00
N GLY A 154 27.06 -2.90 43.39
CA GLY A 154 28.27 -3.46 44.00
C GLY A 154 29.35 -2.40 44.01
#